data_AF-A0A180FYD5-F1
#
_entry.id   AF-A0A180FYD5-F1
#
_cell.length_a   1.000
_cell.length_b   1.000
_cell.length_c   1.000
_cell.angle_alpha   90.00
_cell.angle_beta   90.00
_cell.angle_gamma   90.00
#
_symmetry.space_group_name_H-M   'P 1'
#
loop_
_entity.id
_entity.type
_entity.pdbx_description
1 polymer ?
#
loop_
_entity_poly.entity_id
_entity_poly.type
_entity_poly.pdbx_seq_one_letter_code
_entity_poly.pdbx_strand_id
1 'polypeptide(L)'
;MLAFAHRKHSQDLLFKLQAEPNKHAPDQSRFTVEFFRAEWEKQLSFQGNSRSDTEVMEKLAVFFEREEFLKLSADLFLSTLESSNLNSNRAHAMNILQDIQTLQRAQENEVSSIGGDFSDLSPQDKEQQRQKILLWSAKSALFKVAIELQAETQPLRASKDRGERLGTRLKEKIYAALKRRKNGVVKVIQTFCDRRESYLTNYAPEDLQLPENKVFGYKEFMKMSLNHPFWNDGYMCLSKDPWAVDPVVRTGIHAMLGLDRAYEEIIQLKVELRRSLSWGISHWNRLKKSIDQSVEGDNQLDSRLKKTFGEVQLAG
;
A
#
# COMPACT_ATOMS: atom_id res chain seq x y z
N MET A 1 22.05 17.88 4.43
CA MET A 1 21.06 18.74 5.11
C MET A 1 19.71 18.04 5.32
N LEU A 2 19.21 17.23 4.38
CA LEU A 2 17.92 16.53 4.49
C LEU A 2 17.80 15.61 5.72
N ALA A 3 18.79 14.74 6.01
CA ALA A 3 18.74 13.84 7.17
C ALA A 3 18.60 14.57 8.52
N PHE A 4 19.30 15.71 8.69
CA PHE A 4 19.18 16.53 9.91
C PHE A 4 17.81 17.22 10.01
N ALA A 5 17.23 17.64 8.88
CA ALA A 5 15.89 18.21 8.84
C ALA A 5 14.82 17.16 9.17
N HIS A 6 14.93 15.95 8.60
CA HIS A 6 14.04 14.82 8.90
C HIS A 6 14.12 14.40 10.36
N ARG A 7 15.33 14.37 10.94
CA ARG A 7 15.54 14.11 12.37
C ARG A 7 14.78 15.12 13.23
N LYS A 8 14.97 16.41 12.96
CA LYS A 8 14.33 17.48 13.72
C LYS A 8 12.80 17.41 13.61
N HIS A 9 12.29 17.25 12.38
CA HIS A 9 10.85 17.12 12.15
C HIS A 9 10.23 15.95 12.92
N SER A 10 10.88 14.78 12.87
CA SER A 10 10.41 13.58 13.56
C SER A 10 10.47 13.72 15.09
N GLN A 11 11.52 14.37 15.61
CA GLN A 11 11.64 14.71 17.04
C GLN A 11 10.54 15.65 17.51
N ASP A 12 10.29 16.74 16.76
CA ASP A 12 9.26 17.72 17.07
C ASP A 12 7.86 17.07 17.07
N LEU A 13 7.61 16.14 16.13
CA LEU A 13 6.36 15.39 16.04
C LEU A 13 6.18 14.43 17.22
N LEU A 14 7.22 13.65 17.58
CA LEU A 14 7.18 12.78 18.76
C LEU A 14 6.95 13.57 20.04
N PHE A 15 7.60 14.72 20.21
CA PHE A 15 7.42 15.56 21.39
C PHE A 15 5.97 16.04 21.54
N LYS A 16 5.32 16.41 20.42
CA LYS A 16 3.90 16.77 20.41
C LYS A 16 3.01 15.59 20.78
N LEU A 17 3.27 14.40 20.24
CA LEU A 17 2.48 13.21 20.50
C LEU A 17 2.62 12.72 21.95
N GLN A 18 3.83 12.79 22.51
CA GLN A 18 4.08 12.55 23.93
C GLN A 18 3.39 13.57 24.84
N ALA A 19 2.90 14.68 24.28
CA ALA A 19 2.10 15.64 25.01
C ALA A 19 0.60 15.27 25.06
N GLU A 20 0.17 14.25 24.33
CA GLU A 20 -1.22 13.82 24.26
C GLU A 20 -1.47 12.61 25.20
N PRO A 21 -2.68 12.49 25.78
CA PRO A 21 -3.07 11.33 26.57
C PRO A 21 -3.23 10.10 25.66
N ASN A 22 -2.68 8.97 26.10
CA ASN A 22 -2.84 7.68 25.42
C ASN A 22 -4.17 7.05 25.82
N LYS A 23 -5.13 7.09 24.90
CA LYS A 23 -6.44 6.44 25.05
C LYS A 23 -6.39 4.91 25.09
N HIS A 24 -5.25 4.30 24.76
CA HIS A 24 -5.04 2.85 24.79
C HIS A 24 -4.31 2.36 26.04
N ALA A 25 -3.88 3.29 26.92
CA ALA A 25 -3.29 2.95 28.20
C ALA A 25 -4.37 2.89 29.29
N PRO A 26 -4.37 1.86 30.16
CA PRO A 26 -5.39 1.69 31.20
C PRO A 26 -5.38 2.81 32.24
N ASP A 27 -4.26 3.51 32.40
CA ASP A 27 -4.05 4.62 33.32
C ASP A 27 -4.20 6.01 32.65
N GLN A 28 -4.60 6.07 31.38
CA GLN A 28 -4.59 7.29 30.55
C GLN A 28 -3.22 8.02 30.58
N SER A 29 -2.13 7.28 30.78
CA SER A 29 -0.77 7.82 30.66
C SER A 29 -0.55 8.44 29.28
N ARG A 30 0.48 9.28 29.14
CA ARG A 30 0.78 9.92 27.86
C ARG A 30 1.39 8.92 26.88
N PHE A 31 1.34 9.22 25.59
CA PHE A 31 2.05 8.39 24.61
C PHE A 31 3.55 8.35 24.90
N THR A 32 4.16 7.18 24.75
CA THR A 32 5.60 6.96 24.92
C THR A 32 6.22 6.39 23.66
N VAL A 33 7.54 6.51 23.51
CA VAL A 33 8.26 5.90 22.36
C VAL A 33 8.18 4.38 22.45
N GLU A 34 8.23 3.84 23.67
CA GLU A 34 8.12 2.41 23.96
C GLU A 34 6.77 1.85 23.52
N PHE A 35 5.68 2.59 23.74
CA PHE A 35 4.36 2.22 23.23
C PHE A 35 4.33 2.14 21.71
N PHE A 36 4.83 3.17 21.00
CA PHE A 36 4.89 3.15 19.54
C PHE A 36 5.78 2.02 19.01
N ARG A 37 6.87 1.70 19.71
CA ARG A 37 7.77 0.59 19.34
C ARG A 37 7.06 -0.76 19.49
N ALA A 38 6.35 -0.99 20.59
CA ALA A 38 5.57 -2.20 20.80
C ALA A 38 4.46 -2.36 19.74
N GLU A 39 3.76 -1.27 19.41
CA GLU A 39 2.74 -1.27 18.36
C GLU A 39 3.33 -1.54 16.97
N TRP A 40 4.52 -1.02 16.67
CA TRP A 40 5.25 -1.34 15.44
C TRP A 40 5.69 -2.82 15.38
N GLU A 41 6.13 -3.40 16.50
CA GLU A 41 6.48 -4.82 16.55
C GLU A 41 5.26 -5.73 16.31
N LYS A 42 4.09 -5.36 16.86
CA LYS A 42 2.81 -6.03 16.54
C LYS A 42 2.46 -5.91 15.07
N GLN A 43 2.66 -4.74 14.47
CA GLN A 43 2.46 -4.56 13.03
C GLN A 43 3.37 -5.48 12.20
N LEU A 44 4.65 -5.60 12.57
CA LEU A 44 5.61 -6.46 11.87
C LEU A 44 5.27 -7.95 12.01
N SER A 45 4.91 -8.41 13.22
CA SER A 45 4.51 -9.80 13.44
C SER A 45 3.23 -10.13 12.68
N PHE A 46 2.27 -9.18 12.66
CA PHE A 46 1.07 -9.29 11.87
C PHE A 46 1.38 -9.40 10.37
N GLN A 47 2.25 -8.55 9.83
CA GLN A 47 2.65 -8.62 8.42
C GLN A 47 3.40 -9.91 8.06
N GLY A 48 4.19 -10.46 8.99
CA GLY A 48 4.87 -11.73 8.81
C GLY A 48 3.93 -12.92 8.66
N ASN A 49 2.83 -12.95 9.44
CA ASN A 49 1.86 -14.04 9.45
C ASN A 49 0.69 -13.84 8.47
N SER A 50 0.31 -12.59 8.18
CA SER A 50 -0.94 -12.28 7.46
C SER A 50 -0.93 -12.54 5.96
N ARG A 51 0.23 -12.82 5.32
CA ARG A 51 0.26 -13.05 3.87
C ARG A 51 -0.59 -14.27 3.49
N SER A 52 -0.49 -15.36 4.25
CA SER A 52 -1.37 -16.53 4.08
C SER A 52 -2.83 -16.19 4.37
N ASP A 53 -3.08 -15.42 5.42
CA ASP A 53 -4.45 -15.09 5.85
C ASP A 53 -5.16 -14.18 4.86
N THR A 54 -4.43 -13.24 4.23
CA THR A 54 -4.96 -12.39 3.15
C THR A 54 -5.28 -13.20 1.89
N GLU A 55 -4.44 -14.17 1.53
CA GLU A 55 -4.69 -15.06 0.39
C GLU A 55 -5.92 -15.94 0.65
N VAL A 56 -6.07 -16.46 1.86
CA VAL A 56 -7.25 -17.22 2.28
C VAL A 56 -8.50 -16.33 2.26
N MET A 57 -8.43 -15.11 2.80
CA MET A 57 -9.52 -14.12 2.75
C MET A 57 -9.93 -13.77 1.32
N GLU A 58 -8.98 -13.58 0.41
CA GLU A 58 -9.29 -13.30 -1.00
C GLU A 58 -9.98 -14.48 -1.68
N LYS A 59 -9.52 -15.72 -1.43
CA LYS A 59 -10.20 -16.92 -1.94
C LYS A 59 -11.62 -17.06 -1.38
N LEU A 60 -11.81 -16.81 -0.08
CA LEU A 60 -13.12 -16.86 0.56
C LEU A 60 -14.06 -15.77 0.03
N ALA A 61 -13.54 -14.57 -0.21
CA ALA A 61 -14.32 -13.51 -0.82
C ALA A 61 -14.83 -13.93 -2.20
N VAL A 62 -13.96 -14.47 -3.06
CA VAL A 62 -14.36 -14.98 -4.39
C VAL A 62 -15.42 -16.08 -4.26
N PHE A 63 -15.23 -17.01 -3.32
CA PHE A 63 -16.18 -18.08 -3.06
C PHE A 63 -17.57 -17.54 -2.67
N PHE A 64 -17.64 -16.60 -1.72
CA PHE A 64 -18.92 -16.04 -1.26
C PHE A 64 -19.58 -15.14 -2.32
N GLU A 65 -18.80 -14.37 -3.08
CA GLU A 65 -19.31 -13.54 -4.17
C GLU A 65 -19.93 -14.40 -5.28
N ARG A 66 -19.30 -15.54 -5.57
CA ARG A 66 -19.84 -16.53 -6.49
C ARG A 66 -21.10 -17.19 -5.96
N GLU A 67 -21.18 -17.49 -4.67
CA GLU A 67 -22.39 -18.02 -4.04
C GLU A 67 -23.58 -17.04 -4.15
N GLU A 68 -23.35 -15.74 -3.96
CA GLU A 68 -24.37 -14.71 -4.19
C GLU A 68 -24.82 -14.68 -5.64
N PHE A 69 -23.87 -14.75 -6.58
CA PHE A 69 -24.18 -14.77 -7.99
C PHE A 69 -24.98 -16.02 -8.39
N LEU A 70 -24.66 -17.19 -7.83
CA LEU A 70 -25.42 -18.43 -8.01
C LEU A 70 -26.87 -18.28 -7.54
N LYS A 71 -27.10 -17.69 -6.36
CA LYS A 71 -28.46 -17.43 -5.83
C LYS A 71 -29.23 -16.50 -6.77
N LEU A 72 -28.63 -15.38 -7.18
CA LEU A 72 -29.25 -14.44 -8.12
C LEU A 72 -29.54 -15.08 -9.49
N SER A 73 -28.63 -15.91 -10.01
CA SER A 73 -28.85 -16.66 -11.25
C SER A 73 -30.00 -17.67 -11.12
N ALA A 74 -30.11 -18.37 -9.99
CA ALA A 74 -31.21 -19.30 -9.74
C ALA A 74 -32.57 -18.57 -9.65
N ASP A 75 -32.63 -17.44 -8.94
CA ASP A 75 -33.85 -16.63 -8.84
C ASP A 75 -34.26 -16.05 -10.20
N LEU A 76 -33.28 -15.60 -10.99
CA LEU A 76 -33.52 -15.13 -12.36
C LEU A 76 -34.02 -16.26 -13.26
N PHE A 77 -33.48 -17.46 -13.12
CA PHE A 77 -33.95 -18.65 -13.85
C PHE A 77 -35.42 -18.95 -13.52
N LEU A 78 -35.79 -18.98 -12.24
CA LEU A 78 -37.17 -19.18 -11.80
C LEU A 78 -38.11 -18.10 -12.37
N SER A 79 -37.71 -16.83 -12.25
CA SER A 79 -38.47 -15.69 -12.79
C SER A 79 -38.64 -15.78 -14.31
N THR A 80 -37.61 -16.26 -15.02
CA THR A 80 -37.65 -16.47 -16.48
C THR A 80 -38.63 -17.59 -16.85
N LEU A 81 -38.71 -18.66 -16.06
CA LEU A 81 -39.65 -19.76 -16.27
C LEU A 81 -41.11 -19.36 -16.00
N GLU A 82 -41.35 -18.48 -15.04
CA GLU A 82 -42.70 -17.97 -14.72
C GLU A 82 -43.25 -17.04 -15.81
N SER A 83 -42.37 -16.40 -16.59
CA SER A 83 -42.78 -15.49 -17.65
C SER A 83 -43.24 -16.22 -18.94
N SER A 84 -44.44 -15.89 -19.44
CA SER A 84 -45.22 -16.71 -20.40
C SER A 84 -44.75 -16.70 -21.87
N ASN A 85 -43.53 -16.28 -22.20
CA ASN A 85 -43.05 -16.15 -23.60
C ASN A 85 -42.10 -17.28 -24.02
N LEU A 86 -42.65 -18.34 -24.60
CA LEU A 86 -42.04 -19.69 -24.69
C LEU A 86 -40.72 -19.83 -25.47
N ASN A 87 -40.42 -18.99 -26.46
CA ASN A 87 -39.23 -19.20 -27.32
C ASN A 87 -38.01 -18.35 -26.92
N SER A 88 -38.19 -17.05 -26.62
CA SER A 88 -37.08 -16.20 -26.13
C SER A 88 -36.64 -16.61 -24.73
N ASN A 89 -37.60 -17.03 -23.89
CA ASN A 89 -37.31 -17.40 -22.50
C ASN A 89 -36.56 -18.73 -22.41
N ARG A 90 -36.75 -19.65 -23.36
CA ARG A 90 -36.03 -20.93 -23.36
C ARG A 90 -34.54 -20.76 -23.62
N ALA A 91 -34.15 -19.96 -24.61
CA ALA A 91 -32.74 -19.69 -24.89
C ALA A 91 -32.08 -18.92 -23.73
N HIS A 92 -32.78 -17.95 -23.15
CA HIS A 92 -32.31 -17.20 -21.99
C HIS A 92 -32.15 -18.09 -20.75
N ALA A 93 -33.14 -18.94 -20.45
CA ALA A 93 -33.10 -19.90 -19.35
C ALA A 93 -31.96 -20.93 -19.52
N MET A 94 -31.69 -21.39 -20.74
CA MET A 94 -30.55 -22.27 -21.02
C MET A 94 -29.20 -21.59 -20.78
N ASN A 95 -29.06 -20.31 -21.13
CA ASN A 95 -27.85 -19.55 -20.82
C ASN A 95 -27.65 -19.42 -19.29
N ILE A 96 -28.73 -19.12 -18.55
CA ILE A 96 -28.66 -19.03 -17.08
C ILE A 96 -28.28 -20.40 -16.46
N LEU A 97 -28.82 -21.51 -16.95
CA LEU A 97 -28.44 -22.85 -16.50
C LEU A 97 -26.95 -23.15 -16.78
N GLN A 98 -26.45 -22.76 -17.95
CA GLN A 98 -25.05 -22.91 -18.30
C GLN A 98 -24.14 -22.10 -17.38
N ASP A 99 -24.55 -20.88 -17.02
CA ASP A 99 -23.85 -20.04 -16.05
C ASP A 99 -23.83 -20.73 -14.68
N ILE A 100 -24.97 -21.21 -14.18
CA ILE A 100 -25.08 -21.96 -12.90
C ILE A 100 -24.12 -23.16 -12.90
N GLN A 101 -24.12 -23.99 -13.94
CA GLN A 101 -23.23 -25.16 -14.00
C GLN A 101 -21.75 -24.76 -14.02
N THR A 102 -21.41 -23.66 -14.71
CA THR A 102 -20.03 -23.18 -14.80
C THR A 102 -19.55 -22.64 -13.45
N LEU A 103 -20.42 -21.91 -12.75
CA LEU A 103 -20.14 -21.41 -11.41
C LEU A 103 -20.02 -22.55 -10.39
N GLN A 104 -20.90 -23.56 -10.43
CA GLN A 104 -20.83 -24.74 -9.56
C GLN A 104 -19.50 -25.47 -9.69
N ARG A 105 -19.07 -25.79 -10.92
CA ARG A 105 -17.76 -26.41 -11.17
C ARG A 105 -16.60 -25.59 -10.61
N ALA A 106 -16.69 -24.26 -10.74
CA ALA A 106 -15.66 -23.37 -10.25
C ALA A 106 -15.66 -23.27 -8.71
N GLN A 107 -16.82 -23.41 -8.07
CA GLN A 107 -16.96 -23.46 -6.61
C GLN A 107 -16.37 -24.75 -6.01
N GLU A 108 -16.59 -25.91 -6.64
CA GLU A 108 -15.99 -27.20 -6.22
C GLU A 108 -14.45 -27.17 -6.23
N ASN A 109 -13.88 -26.52 -7.24
CA ASN A 109 -12.42 -26.31 -7.34
C ASN A 109 -11.89 -25.39 -6.23
N GLU A 110 -12.64 -24.35 -5.86
CA GLU A 110 -12.25 -23.40 -4.80
C GLU A 110 -12.33 -24.05 -3.41
N VAL A 111 -13.37 -24.83 -3.10
CA VAL A 111 -13.48 -25.60 -1.86
C VAL A 111 -12.26 -26.51 -1.66
N SER A 112 -11.84 -27.16 -2.74
CA SER A 112 -10.66 -28.04 -2.74
C SER A 112 -9.35 -27.27 -2.49
N SER A 113 -9.27 -25.98 -2.88
CA SER A 113 -8.09 -25.13 -2.74
C SER A 113 -8.00 -24.37 -1.41
N ILE A 114 -9.14 -24.05 -0.80
CA ILE A 114 -9.20 -23.31 0.46
C ILE A 114 -8.78 -24.21 1.63
N GLY A 115 -9.04 -25.52 1.55
CA GLY A 115 -8.82 -26.46 2.66
C GLY A 115 -9.83 -26.15 3.76
N GLY A 116 -10.89 -26.95 3.84
CA GLY A 116 -12.00 -26.64 4.72
C GLY A 116 -11.60 -26.64 6.19
N ASP A 117 -11.84 -25.52 6.89
CA ASP A 117 -12.60 -25.59 8.14
C ASP A 117 -13.27 -24.24 8.48
N PHE A 118 -14.48 -24.06 7.98
CA PHE A 118 -15.48 -23.18 8.61
C PHE A 118 -16.49 -24.02 9.39
N SER A 119 -16.30 -25.35 9.48
CA SER A 119 -17.31 -26.31 9.95
C SER A 119 -17.69 -26.06 11.40
N ASP A 120 -16.72 -25.64 12.21
CA ASP A 120 -16.81 -25.51 13.67
C ASP A 120 -17.55 -24.26 14.17
N LEU A 121 -17.92 -23.34 13.28
CA LEU A 121 -18.66 -22.13 13.66
C LEU A 121 -20.18 -22.37 13.70
N SER A 122 -20.86 -21.73 14.67
CA SER A 122 -22.32 -21.66 14.69
C SER A 122 -22.85 -21.07 13.37
N PRO A 123 -24.03 -21.48 12.86
CA PRO A 123 -24.61 -20.89 11.64
C PRO A 123 -24.67 -19.36 11.65
N GLN A 124 -24.91 -18.76 12.81
CA GLN A 124 -24.95 -17.30 12.98
C GLN A 124 -23.56 -16.66 12.86
N ASP A 125 -22.54 -17.29 13.44
CA ASP A 125 -21.15 -16.82 13.37
C ASP A 125 -20.59 -16.97 11.95
N LYS A 126 -21.02 -18.02 11.23
CA LYS A 126 -20.70 -18.24 9.81
C LYS A 126 -21.23 -17.12 8.93
N GLU A 127 -22.51 -16.76 9.07
CA GLU A 127 -23.11 -15.68 8.27
C GLU A 127 -22.50 -14.32 8.61
N GLN A 128 -22.21 -14.07 9.89
CA GLN A 128 -21.50 -12.85 10.29
C GLN A 128 -20.11 -12.77 9.65
N GLN A 129 -19.36 -13.87 9.68
CA GLN A 129 -18.02 -13.93 9.10
C GLN A 129 -18.05 -13.80 7.57
N ARG A 130 -19.03 -14.43 6.92
CA ARG A 130 -19.30 -14.27 5.48
C ARG A 130 -19.53 -12.80 5.13
N GLN A 131 -20.41 -12.09 5.85
CA GLN A 131 -20.68 -10.68 5.58
C GLN A 131 -19.46 -9.79 5.84
N LYS A 132 -18.65 -10.10 6.87
CA LYS A 132 -17.37 -9.39 7.09
C LYS A 132 -16.39 -9.56 5.94
N ILE A 133 -16.25 -10.78 5.42
CA ILE A 133 -15.34 -11.08 4.30
C ILE A 133 -15.80 -10.37 3.02
N LEU A 134 -17.10 -10.41 2.72
CA LEU A 134 -17.68 -9.68 1.57
C LEU A 134 -17.52 -8.17 1.71
N LEU A 135 -17.68 -7.63 2.91
CA LEU A 135 -17.45 -6.21 3.18
C LEU A 135 -15.97 -5.83 2.98
N TRP A 136 -15.05 -6.66 3.51
CA TRP A 136 -13.61 -6.49 3.30
C TRP A 136 -13.24 -6.54 1.82
N SER A 137 -13.80 -7.47 1.04
CA SER A 137 -13.50 -7.60 -0.39
C SER A 137 -13.99 -6.39 -1.17
N ALA A 138 -15.21 -5.90 -0.88
CA ALA A 138 -15.75 -4.69 -1.49
C ALA A 138 -14.93 -3.46 -1.14
N LYS A 139 -14.48 -3.35 0.12
CA LYS A 139 -13.60 -2.26 0.55
C LYS A 139 -12.24 -2.30 -0.12
N SER A 140 -11.66 -3.50 -0.27
CA SER A 140 -10.40 -3.72 -0.98
C SER A 140 -10.51 -3.36 -2.47
N ALA A 141 -11.61 -3.75 -3.13
CA ALA A 141 -11.91 -3.35 -4.50
C ALA A 141 -12.05 -1.82 -4.64
N LEU A 142 -12.75 -1.19 -3.70
CA LEU A 142 -12.90 0.27 -3.65
C LEU A 142 -11.54 0.97 -3.49
N PHE A 143 -10.62 0.42 -2.68
CA PHE A 143 -9.27 0.95 -2.52
C PHE A 143 -8.40 0.78 -3.75
N LYS A 144 -8.46 -0.40 -4.42
CA LYS A 144 -7.79 -0.62 -5.71
C LYS A 144 -8.21 0.45 -6.73
N VAL A 145 -9.52 0.74 -6.82
CA VAL A 145 -10.04 1.82 -7.68
C VAL A 145 -9.54 3.20 -7.25
N ALA A 146 -9.45 3.49 -5.95
CA ALA A 146 -8.91 4.76 -5.45
C ALA A 146 -7.43 4.95 -5.84
N ILE A 147 -6.60 3.90 -5.72
CA ILE A 147 -5.20 3.92 -6.14
C ILE A 147 -5.10 4.19 -7.64
N GLU A 148 -5.86 3.47 -8.46
CA GLU A 148 -5.84 3.64 -9.92
C GLU A 148 -6.21 5.07 -10.33
N LEU A 149 -7.28 5.63 -9.75
CA LEU A 149 -7.69 7.01 -10.03
C LEU A 149 -6.67 8.02 -9.52
N GLN A 150 -6.01 7.76 -8.39
CA GLN A 150 -4.94 8.61 -7.89
C GLN A 150 -3.73 8.59 -8.81
N ALA A 151 -3.33 7.42 -9.33
CA ALA A 151 -2.26 7.29 -10.30
C ALA A 151 -2.60 8.02 -11.61
N GLU A 152 -3.83 7.86 -12.13
CA GLU A 152 -4.28 8.55 -13.35
C GLU A 152 -4.35 10.07 -13.20
N THR A 153 -4.70 10.57 -12.01
CA THR A 153 -4.77 12.00 -11.72
C THR A 153 -3.44 12.59 -11.25
N GLN A 154 -2.42 11.77 -11.01
CA GLN A 154 -1.10 12.22 -10.56
C GLN A 154 -0.50 13.31 -11.47
N PRO A 155 -0.56 13.23 -12.81
CA PRO A 155 -0.03 14.30 -13.66
C PRO A 155 -0.75 15.64 -13.41
N LEU A 156 -2.08 15.62 -13.24
CA LEU A 156 -2.87 16.83 -12.96
C LEU A 156 -2.47 17.48 -11.65
N ARG A 157 -2.17 16.66 -10.62
CA ARG A 157 -1.67 17.15 -9.32
C ARG A 157 -0.26 17.71 -9.44
N ALA A 158 0.65 16.98 -10.10
CA ALA A 158 2.03 17.43 -10.32
C ALA A 158 2.08 18.78 -11.08
N SER A 159 1.22 18.97 -12.07
CA SER A 159 1.07 20.25 -12.79
C SER A 159 0.67 21.41 -11.88
N LYS A 160 -0.26 21.15 -10.95
CA LYS A 160 -0.75 22.14 -10.00
C LYS A 160 0.29 22.47 -8.93
N ASP A 161 0.97 21.45 -8.42
CA ASP A 161 1.89 21.57 -7.28
C ASP A 161 3.28 22.10 -7.70
N ARG A 162 3.75 21.74 -8.90
CA ARG A 162 5.09 22.10 -9.41
C ARG A 162 5.07 23.22 -10.45
N GLY A 163 3.88 23.70 -10.84
CA GLY A 163 3.73 24.72 -11.89
C GLY A 163 4.07 24.23 -13.31
N GLU A 164 4.25 22.93 -13.51
CA GLU A 164 4.53 22.34 -14.82
C GLU A 164 3.28 22.42 -15.70
N ARG A 165 3.39 22.99 -16.91
CA ARG A 165 2.25 23.11 -17.83
C ARG A 165 1.95 21.76 -18.47
N LEU A 166 0.87 21.11 -18.02
CA LEU A 166 0.28 20.01 -18.78
C LEU A 166 -0.37 20.54 -20.06
N GLY A 167 0.05 19.99 -21.21
CA GLY A 167 -0.60 20.26 -22.49
C GLY A 167 -2.06 19.84 -22.52
N THR A 168 -2.89 20.56 -23.29
CA THR A 168 -4.34 20.36 -23.40
C THR A 168 -4.71 18.92 -23.75
N ARG A 169 -4.00 18.31 -24.70
CA ARG A 169 -4.21 16.93 -25.15
C ARG A 169 -4.07 15.89 -24.02
N LEU A 170 -3.11 16.08 -23.12
CA LEU A 170 -2.90 15.16 -22.00
C LEU A 170 -4.00 15.34 -20.93
N LYS A 171 -4.40 16.58 -20.65
CA LYS A 171 -5.54 16.86 -19.75
C LYS A 171 -6.84 16.22 -20.27
N GLU A 172 -7.14 16.41 -21.55
CA GLU A 172 -8.31 15.81 -22.20
C GLU A 172 -8.29 14.28 -22.15
N LYS A 173 -7.13 13.65 -22.39
CA LYS A 173 -6.97 12.20 -22.29
C LYS A 173 -7.27 11.68 -20.89
N ILE A 174 -6.80 12.38 -19.86
CA ILE A 174 -7.07 12.04 -18.45
C ILE A 174 -8.56 12.19 -18.14
N TYR A 175 -9.19 13.31 -18.50
CA TYR A 175 -10.62 13.50 -18.28
C TYR A 175 -11.49 12.48 -19.03
N ALA A 176 -11.11 12.11 -20.25
CA ALA A 176 -11.79 11.06 -21.00
C ALA A 176 -11.66 9.68 -20.33
N ALA A 177 -10.51 9.37 -19.73
CA ALA A 177 -10.31 8.14 -18.95
C ALA A 177 -11.18 8.12 -17.69
N LEU A 178 -11.19 9.23 -16.93
CA LEU A 178 -12.04 9.37 -15.75
C LEU A 178 -13.53 9.23 -16.09
N LYS A 179 -13.97 9.85 -17.20
CA LYS A 179 -15.36 9.74 -17.67
C LYS A 179 -15.73 8.29 -18.02
N ARG A 180 -14.83 7.55 -18.70
CA ARG A 180 -15.03 6.13 -19.04
C ARG A 180 -15.16 5.25 -17.78
N ARG A 181 -14.34 5.50 -16.76
CA ARG A 181 -14.34 4.70 -15.52
C ARG A 181 -15.49 5.01 -14.58
N LYS A 182 -16.09 6.21 -14.66
CA LYS A 182 -17.11 6.69 -13.70
C LYS A 182 -18.18 5.66 -13.37
N ASN A 183 -18.78 5.01 -14.36
CA ASN A 183 -19.85 4.03 -14.13
C ASN A 183 -19.36 2.81 -13.36
N GLY A 184 -18.13 2.35 -13.63
CA GLY A 184 -17.51 1.26 -12.87
C GLY A 184 -17.24 1.66 -11.41
N VAL A 185 -16.72 2.88 -11.19
CA VAL A 185 -16.49 3.40 -9.84
C VAL A 185 -17.80 3.50 -9.04
N VAL A 186 -18.86 4.01 -9.67
CA VAL A 186 -20.19 4.11 -9.04
C VAL A 186 -20.71 2.72 -8.62
N LYS A 187 -20.53 1.70 -9.46
CA LYS A 187 -20.91 0.32 -9.11
C LYS A 187 -20.14 -0.19 -7.89
N VAL A 188 -18.82 -0.01 -7.86
CA VAL A 188 -17.98 -0.45 -6.73
C VAL A 188 -18.34 0.28 -5.44
N ILE A 189 -18.62 1.59 -5.51
CA ILE A 189 -19.11 2.37 -4.36
C ILE A 189 -20.45 1.82 -3.86
N GLN A 190 -21.39 1.54 -4.77
CA GLN A 190 -22.70 1.01 -4.41
C GLN A 190 -22.56 -0.35 -3.72
N THR A 191 -21.81 -1.29 -4.31
CA THR A 191 -21.54 -2.62 -3.71
C THR A 191 -20.95 -2.51 -2.30
N PHE A 192 -20.01 -1.59 -2.07
CA PHE A 192 -19.47 -1.36 -0.74
C PHE A 192 -20.53 -0.80 0.23
N CYS A 193 -21.32 0.19 -0.19
CA CYS A 193 -22.35 0.80 0.65
C CYS A 193 -23.43 -0.23 1.02
N ASP A 194 -23.90 -1.02 0.06
CA ASP A 194 -24.93 -2.05 0.27
C ASP A 194 -24.43 -3.13 1.25
N ARG A 195 -23.20 -3.61 1.06
CA ARG A 195 -22.59 -4.61 1.96
C ARG A 195 -22.38 -4.06 3.37
N ARG A 196 -21.97 -2.79 3.48
CA ARG A 196 -21.80 -2.13 4.78
C ARG A 196 -23.14 -1.98 5.48
N GLU A 197 -24.15 -1.48 4.79
CA GLU A 197 -25.50 -1.32 5.32
C GLU A 197 -26.10 -2.65 5.78
N SER A 198 -25.97 -3.71 4.96
CA SER A 198 -26.41 -5.06 5.32
C SER A 198 -25.70 -5.56 6.58
N TYR A 199 -24.37 -5.46 6.65
CA TYR A 199 -23.61 -5.89 7.81
C TYR A 199 -23.98 -5.11 9.09
N LEU A 200 -24.06 -3.78 9.01
CA LEU A 200 -24.38 -2.93 10.15
C LEU A 200 -25.82 -3.17 10.63
N THR A 201 -26.78 -3.31 9.72
CA THR A 201 -28.18 -3.60 10.08
C THR A 201 -28.31 -4.91 10.86
N ASN A 202 -27.56 -5.94 10.46
CA ASN A 202 -27.63 -7.28 11.06
C ASN A 202 -26.83 -7.40 12.37
N TYR A 203 -25.68 -6.73 12.48
CA TYR A 203 -24.68 -7.05 13.52
C TYR A 203 -24.17 -5.85 14.32
N ALA A 204 -24.40 -4.62 13.88
CA ALA A 204 -23.96 -3.40 14.57
C ALA A 204 -24.91 -2.22 14.28
N PRO A 205 -26.19 -2.31 14.66
CA PRO A 205 -27.20 -1.32 14.28
C PRO A 205 -26.95 0.06 14.91
N GLU A 206 -26.25 0.10 16.06
CA GLU A 206 -25.83 1.34 16.73
C GLU A 206 -24.86 2.15 15.85
N ASP A 207 -24.00 1.46 15.09
CA ASP A 207 -22.99 2.09 14.23
C ASP A 207 -23.58 2.61 12.91
N LEU A 208 -24.80 2.20 12.54
CA LEU A 208 -25.43 2.55 11.27
C LEU A 208 -25.66 4.06 11.12
N GLN A 209 -25.95 4.76 12.22
CA GLN A 209 -26.25 6.19 12.23
C GLN A 209 -24.99 7.08 12.32
N LEU A 210 -23.81 6.49 12.51
CA LEU A 210 -22.57 7.24 12.62
C LEU A 210 -22.28 8.00 11.31
N PRO A 211 -21.80 9.26 11.39
CA PRO A 211 -21.49 10.04 10.19
C PRO A 211 -20.54 9.33 9.21
N GLU A 212 -19.63 8.50 9.73
CA GLU A 212 -18.63 7.75 8.98
C GLU A 212 -19.24 6.60 8.15
N ASN A 213 -20.39 6.09 8.59
CA ASN A 213 -21.08 4.94 7.99
C ASN A 213 -22.16 5.32 6.97
N LYS A 214 -22.40 6.62 6.76
CA LYS A 214 -23.35 7.11 5.77
C LYS A 214 -22.94 6.76 4.35
N VAL A 215 -23.94 6.48 3.50
CA VAL A 215 -23.77 6.26 2.06
C VAL A 215 -23.11 7.50 1.44
N PHE A 216 -22.14 7.27 0.56
CA PHE A 216 -21.44 8.33 -0.16
C PHE A 216 -21.40 8.03 -1.65
N GLY A 217 -21.32 9.08 -2.46
CA GLY A 217 -21.32 8.96 -3.92
C GLY A 217 -19.93 9.17 -4.52
N TYR A 218 -19.90 9.22 -5.86
CA TYR A 218 -18.69 9.44 -6.62
C TYR A 218 -17.98 10.76 -6.27
N LYS A 219 -18.73 11.83 -5.97
CA LYS A 219 -18.13 13.15 -5.68
C LYS A 219 -17.40 13.16 -4.34
N GLU A 220 -17.98 12.53 -3.33
CA GLU A 220 -17.42 12.37 -1.99
C GLU A 220 -16.19 11.47 -2.07
N PHE A 221 -16.32 10.35 -2.78
CA PHE A 221 -15.21 9.42 -3.02
C PHE A 221 -13.99 10.09 -3.68
N MET A 222 -14.20 10.92 -4.71
CA MET A 222 -13.11 11.64 -5.38
C MET A 222 -12.38 12.65 -4.48
N LYS A 223 -12.98 13.05 -3.34
CA LYS A 223 -12.34 13.91 -2.35
C LYS A 223 -11.53 13.11 -1.31
N MET A 224 -11.76 11.80 -1.19
CA MET A 224 -11.02 10.95 -0.27
C MET A 224 -9.60 10.75 -0.78
N SER A 225 -8.61 11.23 -0.03
CA SER A 225 -7.21 10.92 -0.29
C SER A 225 -6.88 9.48 0.13
N LEU A 226 -5.76 8.91 -0.34
CA LEU A 226 -5.29 7.60 0.15
C LEU A 226 -4.96 7.59 1.65
N ASN A 227 -4.73 8.76 2.25
CA ASN A 227 -4.47 8.90 3.69
C ASN A 227 -5.76 9.14 4.50
N HIS A 228 -6.93 9.10 3.86
CA HIS A 228 -8.19 9.35 4.55
C HIS A 228 -8.47 8.25 5.61
N PRO A 229 -8.96 8.62 6.81
CA PRO A 229 -9.24 7.65 7.90
C PRO A 229 -10.15 6.49 7.49
N PHE A 230 -11.08 6.74 6.56
CA PHE A 230 -11.94 5.72 5.93
C PHE A 230 -11.22 4.43 5.53
N TRP A 231 -9.97 4.51 5.05
CA TRP A 231 -9.24 3.32 4.61
C TRP A 231 -8.72 2.44 5.75
N ASN A 232 -8.76 2.93 7.00
CA ASN A 232 -8.09 2.29 8.15
C ASN A 232 -9.04 2.05 9.33
N ASP A 233 -10.36 2.11 9.15
CA ASP A 233 -11.38 1.88 10.19
C ASP A 233 -11.52 0.41 10.65
N GLY A 234 -10.51 -0.43 10.41
CA GLY A 234 -10.52 -1.86 10.77
C GLY A 234 -11.26 -2.78 9.79
N TYR A 235 -11.95 -2.26 8.77
CA TYR A 235 -12.52 -3.13 7.72
C TYR A 235 -11.55 -3.43 6.58
N MET A 236 -10.54 -2.60 6.38
CA MET A 236 -9.46 -2.91 5.43
C MET A 236 -8.28 -3.60 6.14
N CYS A 237 -8.08 -3.28 7.41
CA CYS A 237 -7.06 -3.90 8.23
C CYS A 237 -7.66 -5.14 8.91
N LEU A 238 -7.09 -6.31 8.63
CA LEU A 238 -7.43 -7.56 9.32
C LEU A 238 -7.16 -7.51 10.86
N SER A 239 -6.52 -6.45 11.34
CA SER A 239 -6.34 -6.15 12.77
C SER A 239 -7.10 -4.87 13.17
N LYS A 240 -7.68 -4.91 14.38
CA LYS A 240 -8.29 -3.77 15.07
C LYS A 240 -7.36 -3.12 16.10
N ASP A 241 -6.10 -3.56 16.16
CA ASP A 241 -5.13 -3.03 17.09
C ASP A 241 -4.88 -1.52 16.86
N PRO A 242 -4.39 -0.80 17.88
CA PRO A 242 -4.13 0.63 17.79
C PRO A 242 -3.25 1.03 16.60
N TRP A 243 -2.21 0.26 16.28
CA TRP A 243 -1.36 0.49 15.10
C TRP A 243 -2.11 0.47 13.76
N ALA A 244 -3.22 -0.26 13.67
CA ALA A 244 -3.98 -0.41 12.42
C ALA A 244 -5.01 0.72 12.27
N VAL A 245 -5.74 1.04 13.34
CA VAL A 245 -6.93 1.90 13.28
C VAL A 245 -6.65 3.34 13.66
N ASP A 246 -5.80 3.58 14.67
CA ASP A 246 -5.64 4.90 15.24
C ASP A 246 -4.64 5.76 14.43
N PRO A 247 -5.09 6.89 13.83
CA PRO A 247 -4.18 7.77 13.11
C PRO A 247 -3.08 8.37 13.99
N VAL A 248 -3.34 8.58 15.30
CA VAL A 248 -2.35 9.13 16.24
C VAL A 248 -1.23 8.12 16.45
N VAL A 249 -1.58 6.86 16.69
CA VAL A 249 -0.61 5.76 16.87
C VAL A 249 0.24 5.56 15.62
N ARG A 250 -0.38 5.54 14.43
CA ARG A 250 0.38 5.44 13.16
C ARG A 250 1.31 6.61 12.94
N THR A 251 0.86 7.83 13.23
CA THR A 251 1.71 9.02 13.14
C THR A 251 2.90 8.91 14.10
N GLY A 252 2.67 8.41 15.32
CA GLY A 252 3.73 8.14 16.30
C GLY A 252 4.73 7.09 15.83
N ILE A 253 4.26 5.96 15.28
CA ILE A 253 5.10 4.93 14.68
C ILE A 253 5.95 5.52 13.55
N HIS A 254 5.35 6.26 12.62
CA HIS A 254 6.08 6.91 11.52
C HIS A 254 7.11 7.93 12.01
N ALA A 255 6.78 8.72 13.02
CA ALA A 255 7.71 9.68 13.61
C ALA A 255 8.89 8.96 14.29
N MET A 256 8.62 7.88 15.03
CA MET A 256 9.66 7.04 15.63
C MET A 256 10.58 6.42 14.57
N LEU A 257 10.01 5.77 13.55
CA LEU A 257 10.79 5.15 12.47
C LEU A 257 11.57 6.18 11.66
N GLY A 258 10.97 7.34 11.38
CA GLY A 258 11.62 8.45 10.70
C GLY A 258 12.81 9.00 11.49
N LEU A 259 12.70 9.01 12.83
CA LEU A 259 13.79 9.37 13.72
C LEU A 259 14.92 8.34 13.69
N ASP A 260 14.61 7.05 13.88
CA ASP A 260 15.57 5.95 13.82
C ASP A 260 16.33 5.98 12.48
N ARG A 261 15.59 6.14 11.37
CA ARG A 261 16.17 6.24 10.04
C ARG A 261 17.09 7.44 9.86
N ALA A 262 16.69 8.61 10.36
CA ALA A 262 17.52 9.80 10.25
C ALA A 262 18.83 9.66 11.04
N TYR A 263 18.83 8.94 12.16
CA TYR A 263 20.06 8.62 12.90
C TYR A 263 20.97 7.69 12.09
N GLU A 264 20.43 6.63 11.49
CA GLU A 264 21.19 5.74 10.60
C GLU A 264 21.84 6.51 9.44
N GLU A 265 21.08 7.37 8.76
CA GLU A 265 21.58 8.17 7.64
C GLU A 265 22.70 9.11 8.07
N ILE A 266 22.59 9.75 9.24
CA ILE A 266 23.65 10.60 9.77
C ILE A 266 24.92 9.78 10.06
N ILE A 267 24.78 8.57 10.60
CA ILE A 267 25.91 7.67 10.85
C ILE A 267 26.57 7.27 9.51
N GLN A 268 25.77 6.88 8.52
CA GLN A 268 26.27 6.53 7.19
C GLN A 268 27.00 7.71 6.52
N LEU A 269 26.42 8.92 6.57
CA LEU A 269 27.06 10.12 6.05
C LEU A 269 28.41 10.42 6.72
N LYS A 270 28.54 10.17 8.02
CA LYS A 270 29.82 10.31 8.73
C LYS A 270 30.86 9.30 8.23
N VAL A 271 30.45 8.06 7.98
CA VAL A 271 31.33 7.01 7.45
C VAL A 271 31.77 7.35 6.03
N GLU A 272 30.84 7.74 5.16
CA GLU A 272 31.14 8.10 3.78
C GLU A 272 32.05 9.34 3.71
N LEU A 273 31.82 10.36 4.53
CA LEU A 273 32.70 11.53 4.62
C LEU A 273 34.15 11.12 4.95
N ARG A 274 34.34 10.23 5.94
CA ARG A 274 35.67 9.72 6.29
C ARG A 274 36.30 8.94 5.14
N ARG A 275 35.54 8.09 4.46
CA ARG A 275 36.01 7.33 3.29
C ARG A 275 36.44 8.25 2.15
N SER A 276 35.64 9.26 1.83
CA SER A 276 35.96 10.25 0.80
C SER A 276 37.23 11.03 1.13
N LEU A 277 37.40 11.45 2.39
CA LEU A 277 38.61 12.14 2.84
C LEU A 277 39.85 11.23 2.75
N SER A 278 39.76 9.99 3.26
CA SER A 278 40.84 9.02 3.17
C SER A 278 41.23 8.71 1.72
N TRP A 279 40.23 8.55 0.84
CA TRP A 279 40.47 8.39 -0.59
C TRP A 279 41.18 9.63 -1.17
N GLY A 280 40.73 10.84 -0.83
CA GLY A 280 41.35 12.09 -1.29
C GLY A 280 42.82 12.22 -0.86
N ILE A 281 43.13 11.90 0.40
CA ILE A 281 44.51 11.89 0.92
C ILE A 281 45.35 10.83 0.20
N SER A 282 44.83 9.61 0.05
CA SER A 282 45.54 8.55 -0.66
C SER A 282 45.80 8.92 -2.13
N HIS A 283 44.84 9.57 -2.78
CA HIS A 283 44.96 10.01 -4.16
C HIS A 283 46.01 11.13 -4.29
N TRP A 284 45.99 12.11 -3.38
CA TRP A 284 47.00 13.17 -3.32
C TRP A 284 48.40 12.62 -3.10
N ASN A 285 48.58 11.69 -2.15
CA ASN A 285 49.86 11.02 -1.91
C ASN A 285 50.38 10.30 -3.16
N ARG A 286 49.48 9.64 -3.90
CA ARG A 286 49.84 8.96 -5.15
C ARG A 286 50.27 9.94 -6.24
N LEU A 287 49.53 11.04 -6.42
CA LEU A 287 49.89 12.09 -7.36
C LEU A 287 51.23 12.73 -7.01
N LYS A 288 51.43 13.06 -5.73
CA LYS A 288 52.70 13.60 -5.23
C LYS A 288 53.87 12.66 -5.56
N LYS A 289 53.73 11.37 -5.24
CA LYS A 289 54.74 10.36 -5.60
C LYS A 289 55.03 10.32 -7.10
N SER A 290 54.02 10.39 -7.95
CA SER A 290 54.21 10.41 -9.41
C SER A 290 54.92 11.69 -9.90
N ILE A 291 54.63 12.84 -9.29
CA ILE A 291 55.31 14.10 -9.58
C ILE A 291 56.77 14.02 -9.12
N ASP A 292 57.02 13.60 -7.87
CA ASP A 292 58.37 13.47 -7.31
C ASP A 292 59.22 12.53 -8.19
N GLN A 293 58.67 11.40 -8.63
CA GLN A 293 59.32 10.48 -9.59
C GLN A 293 59.63 11.12 -10.95
N SER A 294 58.82 12.08 -11.40
CA SER A 294 59.03 12.77 -12.68
C SER A 294 60.01 13.94 -12.55
N VAL A 295 60.11 14.56 -11.37
CA VAL A 295 60.93 15.75 -11.09
C VAL A 295 62.33 15.39 -10.59
N GLU A 296 62.49 14.33 -9.80
CA GLU A 296 63.82 13.90 -9.29
C GLU A 296 64.76 13.38 -10.38
N GLY A 297 64.30 13.32 -11.65
CA GLY A 297 64.99 12.63 -12.73
C GLY A 297 64.94 11.14 -12.45
N ASP A 298 64.43 10.35 -13.38
CA ASP A 298 64.44 8.91 -13.23
C ASP A 298 65.92 8.46 -13.31
N ASN A 299 66.62 8.45 -12.17
CA ASN A 299 68.01 8.00 -12.05
C ASN A 299 68.15 6.56 -12.57
N GLN A 300 67.05 5.81 -12.63
CA GLN A 300 66.97 4.50 -13.26
C GLN A 300 66.97 4.56 -14.79
N LEU A 301 66.37 5.60 -15.38
CA LEU A 301 66.40 5.90 -16.81
C LEU A 301 67.75 6.48 -17.22
N ASP A 302 68.34 7.39 -16.43
CA ASP A 302 69.70 7.91 -16.64
C ASP A 302 70.76 6.83 -16.51
N SER A 303 70.65 5.95 -15.50
CA SER A 303 71.56 4.80 -15.37
C SER A 303 71.36 3.74 -16.45
N ARG A 304 70.11 3.52 -16.92
CA ARG A 304 69.85 2.68 -18.09
C ARG A 304 70.43 3.28 -19.36
N LEU A 305 70.22 4.57 -19.62
CA LEU A 305 70.75 5.29 -20.77
C LEU A 305 72.29 5.28 -20.77
N LYS A 306 72.94 5.56 -19.63
CA LYS A 306 74.39 5.42 -19.46
C LYS A 306 74.87 3.99 -19.71
N LYS A 307 74.12 2.97 -19.30
CA LYS A 307 74.49 1.56 -19.50
C LYS A 307 74.29 1.10 -20.95
N THR A 308 73.28 1.62 -21.67
CA THR A 308 73.02 1.27 -23.08
C THR A 308 73.84 2.09 -24.08
N PHE A 309 74.21 3.33 -23.75
CA PHE A 309 74.85 4.24 -24.71
C PHE A 309 76.23 4.76 -24.26
N GLY A 310 76.71 4.40 -23.06
CA GLY A 310 77.93 4.94 -22.47
C GLY A 310 77.78 6.38 -21.98
N GLU A 311 78.83 6.96 -21.37
CA GLU A 311 78.83 8.39 -21.04
C GLU A 311 78.92 9.20 -22.33
N VAL A 312 77.79 9.81 -22.73
CA VAL A 312 77.77 10.76 -23.85
C VAL A 312 78.37 12.07 -23.36
N GLN A 313 79.65 12.30 -23.67
CA GLN A 313 80.22 13.64 -23.64
C GLN A 313 79.67 14.41 -24.84
N LEU A 314 78.79 15.37 -24.59
CA LEU A 314 78.44 16.35 -25.60
C LEU A 314 79.65 17.27 -25.78
N ALA A 315 80.28 17.19 -26.95
CA ALA A 315 81.23 18.21 -27.39
C ALA A 315 80.49 19.56 -27.46
N GLY A 316 81.16 20.62 -26.98
CA GLY A 316 80.59 21.94 -26.74
C GLY A 316 79.98 22.66 -27.94
#